data_AF-A0A2N5NZN9-F1
#
_entry.id   AF-A0A2N5NZN9-F1
#
_cell.length_a   1.000
_cell.length_b   1.000
_cell.length_c   1.000
_cell.angle_alpha   90.00
_cell.angle_beta   90.00
_cell.angle_gamma   90.00
#
_symmetry.space_group_name_H-M   'P 1'
#
loop_
_entity.id
_entity.type
_entity.pdbx_description
1 polymer ?
#
loop_
_entity_poly.entity_id
_entity_poly.type
_entity_poly.pdbx_seq_one_letter_code
_entity_poly.pdbx_strand_id
1 'polypeptide(L)'
;MAVLKASDNSEMIISCKCGCDDGLRIKIEKDEEDYCFMTYLSGNWYKEQAGFIKKLKKIWAIIRNKDFYYSEIILNKKDWEEYKKWINEK
;
A
#
# COMPACT_ATOMS: atom_id res chain seq x y z
N MET A 1 -6.97 -3.29 -14.51
CA MET A 1 -7.48 -2.29 -13.56
C MET A 1 -8.87 -2.67 -13.14
N ALA A 2 -8.99 -3.01 -11.87
CA ALA A 2 -10.23 -3.19 -11.15
C ALA A 2 -10.25 -2.18 -10.01
N VAL A 3 -11.44 -1.63 -9.74
CA VAL A 3 -11.70 -0.81 -8.57
C VAL A 3 -12.72 -1.58 -7.75
N LEU A 4 -12.30 -2.04 -6.58
CA LEU A 4 -13.12 -2.80 -5.65
C LEU A 4 -13.36 -1.92 -4.43
N LYS A 5 -14.59 -1.88 -3.94
CA LYS A 5 -14.98 -1.05 -2.81
C LYS A 5 -15.78 -1.86 -1.81
N ALA A 6 -15.50 -1.69 -0.53
CA ALA A 6 -16.34 -2.24 0.51
C ALA A 6 -17.73 -1.58 0.51
N SER A 7 -18.76 -2.31 0.94
CA SER A 7 -20.15 -1.84 0.94
C SER A 7 -20.40 -0.63 1.84
N ASP A 8 -19.63 -0.50 2.90
CA ASP A 8 -19.63 0.62 3.85
C ASP A 8 -18.75 1.80 3.40
N ASN A 9 -18.08 1.67 2.25
CA ASN A 9 -17.10 2.62 1.73
C ASN A 9 -15.89 2.88 2.65
N SER A 10 -15.62 2.01 3.63
CA SER A 10 -14.45 2.15 4.51
C SER A 10 -13.15 1.79 3.80
N GLU A 11 -13.23 0.97 2.75
CA GLU A 11 -12.06 0.44 2.05
C GLU A 11 -12.25 0.46 0.53
N MET A 12 -11.14 0.70 -0.18
CA MET A 12 -11.04 0.60 -1.63
C MET A 12 -9.73 -0.09 -2.03
N ILE A 13 -9.79 -0.93 -3.07
CA ILE A 13 -8.63 -1.53 -3.72
C ILE A 13 -8.64 -1.12 -5.19
N ILE A 14 -7.50 -0.61 -5.66
CA ILE A 14 -7.28 -0.16 -7.04
C ILE A 14 -6.12 -0.95 -7.61
N SER A 15 -6.33 -1.71 -8.70
CA SER A 15 -5.24 -2.43 -9.38
C SER A 15 -4.73 -1.70 -10.62
N CYS A 16 -3.44 -1.84 -10.95
CA CYS A 16 -2.85 -1.23 -12.13
C CYS A 16 -3.61 -1.65 -13.41
N LYS A 17 -3.74 -0.71 -14.35
CA LYS A 17 -4.24 -1.01 -15.70
C LYS A 17 -3.23 -1.75 -16.58
N CYS A 18 -1.95 -1.64 -16.24
CA CYS A 18 -0.83 -2.12 -17.03
C CYS A 18 -0.63 -3.65 -16.97
N GLY A 19 -1.38 -4.37 -16.14
CA GLY A 19 -1.26 -5.83 -16.01
C GLY A 19 -0.02 -6.29 -15.24
N CYS A 20 0.60 -5.41 -14.43
CA CYS A 20 1.72 -5.78 -13.57
C CYS A 20 1.28 -6.47 -12.26
N ASP A 21 -0.03 -6.64 -12.05
CA ASP A 21 -0.64 -7.17 -10.83
C ASP A 21 -0.36 -6.39 -9.55
N ASP A 22 0.16 -5.17 -9.66
CA ASP A 22 0.31 -4.26 -8.54
C ASP A 22 -0.97 -3.44 -8.30
N GLY A 23 -1.11 -2.90 -7.10
CA GLY A 23 -2.26 -2.09 -6.72
C GLY A 23 -2.04 -1.26 -5.46
N LEU A 24 -3.08 -0.54 -5.08
CA LEU A 24 -3.16 0.24 -3.85
C LEU A 24 -4.44 -0.14 -3.11
N ARG A 25 -4.30 -0.40 -1.81
CA ARG A 25 -5.41 -0.52 -0.87
C ARG A 25 -5.47 0.76 -0.05
N ILE A 26 -6.64 1.35 0.09
CA ILE A 26 -6.90 2.54 0.90
C ILE A 26 -8.00 2.17 1.90
N LYS A 27 -7.70 2.26 3.19
CA LYS A 27 -8.65 2.01 4.29
C LYS A 27 -8.77 3.25 5.15
N ILE A 28 -10.01 3.64 5.46
CA ILE A 28 -10.33 4.80 6.31
C ILE A 28 -10.89 4.29 7.63
N GLU A 29 -10.25 4.65 8.74
CA GLU A 29 -10.71 4.37 10.09
C GLU A 29 -10.97 5.69 10.81
N LYS A 30 -12.20 5.90 11.27
CA LYS A 30 -12.64 7.23 11.75
C LYS A 30 -12.38 7.47 13.23
N ASP A 31 -11.97 6.43 13.96
CA ASP A 31 -11.99 6.40 15.42
C ASP A 31 -10.59 6.32 16.07
N GLU A 32 -9.51 6.37 15.29
CA GLU A 32 -8.13 6.26 15.79
C GLU A 32 -7.27 7.53 15.50
N GLU A 33 -6.11 7.63 16.16
CA GLU A 33 -5.09 8.67 15.91
C GLU A 33 -4.63 8.63 14.44
N ASP A 34 -4.60 7.43 13.89
CA ASP A 34 -4.39 7.11 12.48
C ASP A 34 -5.74 7.05 11.76
N TYR A 35 -5.87 7.79 10.66
CA TYR A 35 -7.16 8.01 9.97
C TYR A 35 -7.26 7.25 8.64
N CYS A 36 -6.15 7.14 7.92
CA CYS A 36 -6.11 6.47 6.63
C CYS A 36 -4.84 5.63 6.48
N PHE A 37 -5.03 4.39 6.04
CA PHE A 37 -3.98 3.43 5.74
C PHE A 37 -3.92 3.21 4.23
N MET A 38 -2.77 3.46 3.63
CA MET A 38 -2.53 3.19 2.21
C MET A 38 -1.48 2.10 2.06
N THR A 39 -1.91 0.92 1.65
CA THR A 39 -1.03 -0.24 1.46
C THR A 39 -0.73 -0.43 -0.02
N TYR A 40 0.55 -0.51 -0.38
CA TYR A 40 0.94 -1.01 -1.70
C TYR A 40 0.69 -2.51 -1.77
N LEU A 41 0.09 -2.98 -2.87
CA LEU A 41 -0.15 -4.39 -3.14
C LEU A 41 0.73 -4.83 -4.32
N SER A 42 1.41 -5.97 -4.19
CA SER A 42 2.10 -6.64 -5.30
C SER A 42 1.55 -8.04 -5.46
N GLY A 43 0.92 -8.32 -6.61
CA GLY A 43 0.51 -9.65 -7.04
C GLY A 43 1.67 -10.52 -7.53
N ASN A 44 2.89 -9.97 -7.59
CA ASN A 44 4.08 -10.65 -8.10
C ASN A 44 4.71 -11.64 -7.11
N TRP A 45 3.99 -12.08 -6.06
CA TRP A 45 4.51 -12.96 -5.01
C TRP A 45 5.29 -14.17 -5.53
N TYR A 46 4.75 -14.88 -6.53
CA TYR A 46 5.42 -16.05 -7.13
C TYR A 46 6.62 -15.67 -8.01
N LYS A 47 6.56 -14.52 -8.70
CA LYS A 47 7.66 -13.99 -9.52
C LYS A 47 8.81 -13.47 -8.65
N GLU A 48 8.50 -12.98 -7.46
CA GLU A 48 9.46 -12.52 -6.45
C GLU A 48 10.07 -13.67 -5.63
N GLN A 49 9.68 -14.93 -5.87
CA GLN A 49 10.35 -16.09 -5.27
C GLN A 49 11.76 -16.23 -5.81
N ALA A 50 12.67 -15.51 -5.17
CA ALA A 50 14.08 -15.53 -5.50
C ALA A 50 14.75 -16.79 -4.91
N GLY A 51 15.77 -17.30 -5.60
CA GLY A 51 16.59 -18.42 -5.10
C GLY A 51 17.25 -18.11 -3.76
N PHE A 52 17.69 -19.16 -3.04
CA PHE A 52 18.19 -19.10 -1.66
C PHE A 52 19.20 -17.96 -1.38
N ILE A 53 20.14 -17.72 -2.30
CA ILE A 53 21.16 -16.66 -2.16
C ILE A 53 20.54 -15.25 -2.13
N LYS A 54 19.52 -14.98 -2.96
CA LYS A 54 18.84 -13.68 -2.97
C LYS A 54 18.00 -13.47 -1.71
N LYS A 55 17.42 -14.54 -1.13
CA LYS A 55 16.73 -14.48 0.18
C LYS A 55 17.69 -14.09 1.30
N LEU A 56 18.88 -14.70 1.36
CA LEU A 56 19.91 -14.34 2.35
C LEU A 56 20.35 -12.88 2.23
N LYS A 57 20.54 -12.38 0.99
CA LYS A 57 20.85 -10.95 0.75
C LYS A 57 19.72 -10.03 1.22
N LYS A 58 18.45 -10.41 1.01
CA LYS A 58 17.28 -9.65 1.46
C LYS A 58 17.21 -9.57 2.98
N ILE A 59 17.34 -10.72 3.67
CA ILE A 59 17.42 -10.79 5.14
C ILE A 59 18.53 -9.88 5.66
N TRP A 60 19.69 -9.90 5.02
CA TRP A 60 20.81 -9.10 5.44
C TRP A 60 20.63 -7.59 5.17
N ALA A 61 19.92 -7.23 4.10
CA ALA A 61 19.51 -5.86 3.83
C ALA A 61 18.51 -5.35 4.88
N ILE A 62 17.55 -6.18 5.29
CA ILE A 62 16.60 -5.89 6.38
C ILE A 62 17.34 -5.63 7.70
N ILE A 63 18.26 -6.52 8.11
CA ILE A 63 19.06 -6.34 9.34
C ILE A 63 19.86 -5.03 9.32
N ARG A 64 20.30 -4.60 8.13
CA ARG A 64 21.04 -3.35 7.94
C ARG A 64 20.16 -2.12 7.76
N ASN A 65 18.84 -2.27 7.91
CA ASN A 65 17.86 -1.22 7.71
C ASN A 65 17.92 -0.59 6.30
N LYS A 66 18.28 -1.39 5.29
CA LYS A 66 18.39 -0.97 3.87
C LYS A 66 17.23 -1.46 3.00
N ASP A 67 16.28 -2.19 3.58
CA ASP A 67 15.14 -2.76 2.88
C ASP A 67 13.92 -2.67 3.81
N PHE A 68 12.96 -1.80 3.48
CA PHE A 68 11.71 -1.63 4.20
C PHE A 68 10.62 -2.37 3.44
N TYR A 69 10.12 -3.45 4.00
CA TYR A 69 9.03 -4.22 3.39
C TYR A 69 7.70 -3.53 3.64
N TYR A 70 6.87 -3.43 2.58
CA TYR A 70 5.48 -2.97 2.61
C TYR A 70 5.27 -1.77 3.55
N SER A 71 5.85 -0.64 3.17
CA SER A 71 5.57 0.65 3.82
C SER A 71 4.11 1.02 3.59
N GLU A 72 3.27 0.66 4.55
CA GLU A 72 1.96 1.26 4.70
C GLU A 72 2.14 2.74 5.01
N ILE A 73 1.51 3.61 4.22
CA ILE A 73 1.47 5.03 4.51
C ILE A 73 0.29 5.25 5.43
N ILE A 74 0.59 5.73 6.63
CA ILE A 74 -0.41 6.05 7.64
C ILE A 74 -0.56 7.56 7.68
N LEU A 75 -1.79 8.03 7.49
CA LEU A 75 -2.13 9.44 7.52
C LEU A 75 -3.02 9.70 8.73
N ASN A 76 -2.68 10.71 9.52
CA ASN A 76 -3.61 11.25 10.49
C ASN A 76 -4.75 12.01 9.79
N LYS A 77 -5.75 12.42 10.56
CA LYS A 77 -6.93 13.11 10.03
C LYS A 77 -6.60 14.40 9.27
N LYS A 78 -5.62 15.18 9.74
CA LYS A 78 -5.25 16.46 9.11
C LYS A 78 -4.62 16.23 7.73
N ASP A 79 -3.66 15.32 7.65
CA ASP A 79 -2.96 14.99 6.41
C ASP A 79 -3.91 14.34 5.39
N TRP A 80 -4.86 13.55 5.87
CA TRP A 80 -5.92 12.99 5.03
C TRP A 80 -6.83 14.06 4.42
N GLU A 81 -7.27 15.06 5.19
CA GLU A 81 -8.09 16.15 4.66
C GLU A 81 -7.32 16.97 3.61
N GLU A 82 -6.04 17.24 3.85
CA GLU A 82 -5.17 17.93 2.88
C GLU A 82 -5.00 17.11 1.59
N TYR A 83 -4.76 15.81 1.71
CA TYR A 83 -4.68 14.89 0.58
C TYR A 83 -5.98 14.87 -0.24
N LYS A 84 -7.14 14.73 0.42
CA LYS A 84 -8.45 14.79 -0.24
C LYS A 84 -8.66 16.10 -0.97
N LYS A 85 -8.29 17.22 -0.36
CA LYS A 85 -8.41 18.54 -0.98
C LYS A 85 -7.59 18.59 -2.26
N TRP A 86 -6.31 18.18 -2.21
CA TRP A 86 -5.43 18.16 -3.37
C TRP A 86 -5.96 17.27 -4.50
N ILE A 87 -6.52 16.09 -4.19
CA ILE A 87 -7.10 15.19 -5.21
C ILE A 87 -8.30 15.82 -5.92
N ASN A 88 -9.16 16.52 -5.18
CA ASN A 88 -10.40 17.08 -5.73
C ASN A 88 -10.23 18.49 -6.32
N GLU A 89 -9.05 19.11 -6.19
CA GLU A 89 -8.73 20.42 -6.77
C GLU A 89 -8.38 20.36 -8.27
N LYS A 90 -8.29 19.15 -8.85
CA LYS A 90 -8.14 18.91 -10.29
C LYS A 90 -9.33 18.16 -10.85
#